data_AF-A0A968XQV8-F1
#
_entry.id   AF-A0A968XQV8-F1
#
_cell.length_a   1.000
_cell.length_b   1.000
_cell.length_c   1.000
_cell.angle_alpha   90.00
_cell.angle_beta   90.00
_cell.angle_gamma   90.00
#
_symmetry.space_group_name_H-M   'P 1'
#
loop_
_entity.id
_entity.type
_entity.pdbx_description
1 polymer ?
#
loop_
_entity_poly.entity_id
_entity_poly.type
_entity_poly.pdbx_seq_one_letter_code
_entity_poly.pdbx_strand_id
1 'polypeptide(L)'
;YADRFVSREVLQWESQVTTTAAGAKGQRITGQHQDGRTIHLFVRYKTKDEAGKGEPYTYCGTLQYLRHEGELPMRVWFRLDAPLPEGLFRVWGG
;
A
#
# COMPACT_ATOMS: atom_id res chain seq x y z
N TYR A 1 -2.10 7.98 -10.10
CA TYR A 1 -2.16 7.15 -8.89
C TYR A 1 -1.11 7.67 -7.92
N ALA A 2 -1.54 8.07 -6.73
CA ALA A 2 -0.71 8.77 -5.74
C ALA A 2 -0.61 7.96 -4.45
N ASP A 3 -0.02 6.76 -4.55
CA ASP A 3 0.34 5.98 -3.37
C ASP A 3 1.41 6.77 -2.60
N ARG A 4 1.21 6.96 -1.29
CA ARG A 4 2.14 7.74 -0.47
C ARG A 4 2.15 7.29 0.98
N PHE A 5 3.30 7.38 1.60
CA PHE A 5 3.39 7.24 3.05
C PHE A 5 2.98 8.57 3.70
N VAL A 6 1.85 8.54 4.43
CA VAL A 6 1.35 9.69 5.21
C VAL A 6 2.20 9.91 6.45
N SER A 7 2.73 8.82 7.01
CA SER A 7 3.74 8.82 8.07
C SER A 7 4.59 7.55 7.92
N ARG A 8 5.58 7.36 8.81
CA ARG A 8 6.37 6.13 8.87
C ARG A 8 5.52 4.88 9.11
N GLU A 9 4.33 5.04 9.67
CA GLU A 9 3.45 3.94 10.03
C GLU A 9 2.18 3.88 9.18
N VAL A 10 1.87 4.93 8.42
CA VAL A 10 0.61 5.02 7.68
C VAL A 10 0.88 5.12 6.19
N LEU A 11 0.39 4.13 5.44
CA LEU A 11 0.37 4.12 3.98
C LEU A 11 -1.02 4.48 3.47
N GLN A 12 -1.10 5.44 2.56
CA GLN A 12 -2.27 5.66 1.73
C GLN A 12 -2.05 4.99 0.37
N TRP A 13 -2.94 4.08 0.01
CA TRP A 13 -2.94 3.37 -1.26
C TRP A 13 -4.24 3.65 -2.02
N GLU A 14 -4.15 3.81 -3.33
CA GLU A 14 -5.32 4.04 -4.19
C GLU A 14 -5.56 2.84 -5.11
N SER A 15 -6.76 2.27 -5.08
CA SER A 15 -7.12 1.17 -5.96
C SER A 15 -7.17 1.62 -7.41
N GLN A 16 -7.00 0.68 -8.35
CA GLN A 16 -7.30 0.97 -9.75
C GLN A 16 -8.81 1.15 -9.92
N VAL A 17 -9.24 1.99 -10.87
CA VAL A 17 -10.66 2.30 -11.16
C VAL A 17 -11.49 1.06 -11.57
N THR A 18 -10.87 -0.10 -11.75
CA THR A 18 -11.55 -1.39 -12.00
C THR A 18 -11.76 -2.23 -10.73
N THR A 19 -11.30 -1.76 -9.57
CA THR A 19 -11.38 -2.45 -8.28
C THR A 19 -12.40 -1.74 -7.39
N THR A 20 -13.66 -2.20 -7.44
CA THR A 20 -14.74 -1.73 -6.56
C THR A 20 -14.58 -2.26 -5.13
N ALA A 21 -15.05 -1.49 -4.15
CA ALA A 21 -15.12 -1.92 -2.75
C ALA A 21 -15.99 -3.17 -2.56
N ALA A 22 -17.09 -3.24 -3.31
CA ALA A 22 -18.02 -4.38 -3.30
C ALA A 22 -17.50 -5.61 -4.06
N GLY A 23 -16.47 -5.46 -4.90
CA GLY A 23 -15.91 -6.58 -5.66
C GLY A 23 -15.04 -7.50 -4.79
N ALA A 24 -14.81 -8.72 -5.26
CA ALA A 24 -14.02 -9.73 -4.52
C ALA A 24 -12.60 -9.25 -4.12
N LYS A 25 -12.02 -8.30 -4.88
CA LYS A 25 -10.74 -7.67 -4.55
C LYS A 25 -10.87 -6.60 -3.45
N GLY A 26 -11.92 -5.76 -3.50
CA GLY A 26 -12.20 -4.78 -2.46
C GLY A 26 -12.53 -5.43 -1.11
N GLN A 27 -13.38 -6.45 -1.12
CA GLN A 27 -13.72 -7.24 0.08
C GLN A 27 -12.50 -7.95 0.69
N ARG A 28 -11.56 -8.42 -0.14
CA ARG A 28 -10.30 -8.99 0.36
C ARG A 28 -9.45 -8.00 1.14
N ILE A 29 -9.53 -6.71 0.79
CA ILE A 29 -8.77 -5.64 1.43
C ILE A 29 -9.50 -5.16 2.69
N THR A 30 -10.80 -4.93 2.62
CA THR A 30 -11.59 -4.37 3.74
C THR A 30 -11.96 -5.41 4.78
N GLY A 31 -12.13 -6.68 4.39
CA GLY A 31 -12.43 -7.82 5.26
C GLY A 31 -11.19 -8.49 5.86
N GLN A 32 -10.01 -7.86 5.77
CA GLN A 32 -8.73 -8.44 6.22
C GLN A 32 -8.82 -9.08 7.62
N HIS A 33 -9.42 -8.37 8.58
CA HIS A 33 -9.56 -8.82 9.97
C HIS A 33 -10.55 -9.98 10.14
N GLN A 34 -11.64 -10.00 9.36
CA GLN A 34 -12.67 -11.05 9.47
C GLN A 34 -12.17 -12.39 8.93
N ASP A 35 -11.33 -12.35 7.88
CA ASP A 35 -10.84 -13.54 7.20
C ASP A 35 -9.46 -14.01 7.71
N GLY A 36 -8.91 -13.36 8.74
CA GLY A 36 -7.58 -13.69 9.29
C GLY A 36 -6.44 -13.52 8.29
N ARG A 37 -6.57 -12.59 7.34
CA ARG A 37 -5.61 -12.40 6.25
C ARG A 37 -4.51 -11.41 6.65
N THR A 38 -3.29 -11.71 6.21
CA THR A 38 -2.14 -10.81 6.37
C THR A 38 -1.82 -10.14 5.04
N ILE A 39 -1.75 -8.82 5.03
CA ILE A 39 -1.33 -8.04 3.86
C ILE A 39 0.16 -7.74 4.00
N HIS A 40 0.94 -8.02 2.96
CA HIS A 40 2.38 -7.79 2.91
C HIS A 40 2.69 -6.63 1.95
N LEU A 41 3.55 -5.70 2.38
CA LEU A 41 3.92 -4.52 1.59
C LEU A 41 5.27 -4.71 0.90
N PHE A 42 5.27 -4.52 -0.42
CA PHE A 42 6.47 -4.48 -1.26
C PHE A 42 6.49 -3.16 -2.05
N VAL A 43 7.59 -2.42 -1.94
CA VAL A 43 7.76 -1.10 -2.57
C VAL A 43 8.94 -1.15 -3.53
N ARG A 44 8.86 -0.42 -4.64
CA ARG A 44 9.99 -0.17 -5.56
C ARG A 44 10.05 1.31 -5.88
N TYR A 45 11.24 1.87 -6.06
CA TYR A 45 11.40 3.32 -6.26
C TYR A 45 11.14 3.74 -7.70
N LYS A 46 11.64 2.99 -8.69
CA LYS A 46 11.28 3.18 -10.11
C LYS A 46 10.73 1.89 -10.73
N THR A 47 9.78 2.06 -11.64
CA THR A 47 9.28 0.96 -12.49
C THR A 47 10.36 0.44 -13.44
N LYS A 48 11.30 1.32 -13.84
CA LYS A 48 12.52 1.04 -14.61
C LYS A 48 13.63 1.99 -14.16
N ASP A 49 14.83 1.47 -13.96
CA ASP A 49 16.03 2.30 -13.83
C ASP A 49 16.41 2.93 -15.18
N GLU A 50 17.45 3.76 -15.20
CA GLU A 50 17.93 4.44 -16.41
C GLU A 50 18.42 3.47 -17.50
N ALA A 51 18.71 2.22 -17.14
CA ALA A 51 19.10 1.14 -18.05
C ALA A 51 17.91 0.26 -18.49
N GLY A 52 16.68 0.60 -18.08
CA GLY A 52 15.46 -0.15 -18.41
C GLY A 52 15.24 -1.42 -17.57
N LYS A 53 16.06 -1.66 -16.54
CA LYS A 53 15.93 -2.79 -15.61
C LYS A 53 14.96 -2.43 -14.49
N GLY A 54 14.06 -3.35 -14.14
CA GLY A 54 13.19 -3.14 -12.97
C GLY A 54 14.02 -3.18 -11.69
N GLU A 55 13.92 -2.14 -10.86
CA GLU A 55 14.54 -2.16 -9.54
C GLU A 55 13.93 -3.28 -8.67
N PRO A 56 14.73 -3.88 -7.76
CA PRO A 56 14.23 -4.91 -6.85
C PRO A 56 13.15 -4.34 -5.93
N TYR A 57 12.20 -5.20 -5.54
CA TYR A 57 11.20 -4.85 -4.53
C TYR A 57 11.81 -4.90 -3.13
N THR A 58 11.57 -3.85 -2.36
CA THR A 58 11.89 -3.77 -0.93
C THR A 58 10.67 -4.21 -0.13
N TYR A 59 10.84 -5.26 0.68
CA TYR A 59 9.82 -5.68 1.64
C TYR A 59 9.79 -4.72 2.83
N CYS A 60 8.60 -4.20 3.15
CA CYS A 60 8.40 -3.19 4.20
C CYS A 60 7.61 -3.71 5.41
N GLY A 61 7.24 -5.00 5.42
CA GLY A 61 6.49 -5.61 6.51
C GLY A 61 5.01 -5.83 6.20
N THR A 62 4.24 -6.08 7.25
CA THR A 62 2.81 -6.36 7.20
C THR A 62 1.97 -5.12 7.45
N LEU A 63 0.78 -5.11 6.87
CA LEU A 63 -0.18 -4.02 6.93
C LEU A 63 -1.46 -4.44 7.64
N GLN A 64 -2.04 -3.50 8.37
CA GLN A 64 -3.36 -3.58 8.98
C GLN A 64 -4.27 -2.56 8.30
N TYR A 65 -5.41 -3.02 7.81
CA TYR A 65 -6.44 -2.15 7.29
C TYR A 65 -6.94 -1.18 8.38
N LEU A 66 -6.96 0.12 8.10
CA LEU A 66 -7.53 1.13 9.00
C LEU A 66 -8.91 1.58 8.53
N ARG A 67 -8.98 2.10 7.31
CA ARG A 67 -10.18 2.71 6.71
C ARG A 67 -10.03 2.81 5.20
N HIS A 68 -11.15 2.99 4.51
CA HIS A 68 -11.15 3.46 3.12
C HIS A 68 -12.19 4.55 2.90
N GLU A 69 -12.01 5.33 1.84
CA GLU A 69 -12.97 6.30 1.32
C GLU A 69 -13.09 6.12 -0.20
N GLY A 70 -14.27 6.42 -0.74
CA GLY A 70 -14.54 6.27 -2.18
C GLY A 70 -14.65 4.81 -2.61
N GLU A 71 -15.06 4.62 -3.87
CA GLU A 71 -15.34 3.29 -4.43
C GLU A 71 -14.58 3.03 -5.73
N LEU A 72 -14.42 4.03 -6.59
CA LEU A 72 -13.78 3.94 -7.91
C LEU A 72 -12.99 5.24 -8.23
N PRO A 73 -11.74 5.39 -7.78
CA PRO A 73 -10.98 4.44 -6.98
C PRO A 73 -11.30 4.50 -5.49
N MET A 74 -11.01 3.41 -4.78
CA MET A 74 -10.97 3.38 -3.33
C MET A 74 -9.64 3.95 -2.86
N ARG A 75 -9.68 4.89 -1.92
CA ARG A 75 -8.50 5.31 -1.17
C ARG A 75 -8.48 4.59 0.15
N VAL A 76 -7.47 3.77 0.37
CA VAL A 76 -7.33 2.92 1.56
C VAL A 76 -6.15 3.39 2.39
N TRP A 77 -6.33 3.47 3.69
CA TRP A 77 -5.25 3.70 4.64
C TRP A 77 -4.94 2.42 5.37
N PHE A 78 -3.65 2.09 5.39
CA PHE A 78 -3.10 0.95 6.11
C PHE A 78 -2.12 1.44 7.18
N ARG A 79 -2.07 0.72 8.30
CA ARG A 79 -1.01 0.87 9.29
C ARG A 79 0.04 -0.22 9.08
N LEU A 80 1.31 0.12 9.07
CA LEU A 80 2.40 -0.85 9.13
C LEU A 80 2.53 -1.38 10.55
N ASP A 81 2.73 -2.70 10.70
CA ASP A 81 3.00 -3.30 12.01
C ASP A 81 4.37 -2.88 12.57
N ALA A 82 5.32 -2.54 11.69
CA ALA A 82 6.59 -1.94 12.05
C ALA A 82 6.77 -0.63 11.27
N PRO A 83 7.22 0.47 11.93
CA PRO A 83 7.44 1.73 11.24
C PRO A 83 8.49 1.57 10.15
N LEU A 84 8.28 2.23 9.01
CA LEU A 84 9.28 2.30 7.96
C LEU A 84 10.63 2.76 8.53
N PRO A 85 11.75 2.11 8.14
CA PRO A 85 13.08 2.63 8.37
C PRO A 85 13.18 4.09 7.92
N GLU A 86 13.85 4.93 8.70
CA GLU A 86 13.93 6.37 8.44
C GLU A 86 14.53 6.67 7.05
N GLY A 87 15.53 5.90 6.63
CA GLY A 87 16.12 6.01 5.29
C GLY A 87 15.11 5.76 4.16
N LEU A 88 14.18 4.81 4.34
CA LEU A 88 13.13 4.53 3.36
C LEU A 88 12.04 5.62 3.38
N PHE A 89 11.65 6.07 4.57
CA PHE A 89 10.69 7.17 4.69
C PHE A 89 11.25 8.48 4.15
N ARG A 90 12.56 8.75 4.26
CA ARG A 90 13.17 9.94 3.66
C ARG A 90 13.12 9.93 2.12
N VAL A 91 13.08 8.75 1.51
CA VAL A 91 13.00 8.57 0.05
C VAL A 91 11.55 8.54 -0.45
N TRP A 92 10.59 8.14 0.39
CA TRP A 92 9.18 7.90 -0.01
C TRP A 92 8.12 8.73 0.73
N GLY A 93 8.50 9.47 1.78
CA GLY A 93 7.61 10.18 2.71
C GLY A 93 7.33 11.64 2.37
N GLY A 94 7.85 12.14 1.25
CA GLY A 94 7.65 13.52 0.81
C GLY A 94 8.67 13.92 -0.25
#